data_AF-A0AA50DWC7-F1
#
_entry.id   AF-A0AA50DWC7-F1
#
_cell.length_a   1.000
_cell.length_b   1.000
_cell.length_c   1.000
_cell.angle_alpha   90.00
_cell.angle_beta   90.00
_cell.angle_gamma   90.00
#
_symmetry.space_group_name_H-M   'P 1'
#
loop_
_entity.id
_entity.type
_entity.pdbx_description
1 polymer ?
#
loop_
_entity_poly.entity_id
_entity_poly.type
_entity_poly.pdbx_seq_one_letter_code
_entity_poly.pdbx_strand_id
1 'polypeptide(L)'
;MAYAKVIQNFDEGYPDATGTMRTWLTPGRFLYVYGVFYPDTAIFDGKQVVFAGKKPAEYVFEKQDWWIKQVNSLGKFFIKAQFGDGEIDYRHYRTDLSMSGERSTVNFRQETDTISRLVYGFATAFMMTGDDQFLEAAEKGTEYLREHMRFVDKDEDIIYWYHAIDVQGKKNKKSLRPNLAMITTPFLPTNKSTL
;
A
#
# COMPACT_ATOMS: atom_id res chain seq x y z
N MET A 1 -30.89 -6.84 -14.42
CA MET A 1 -30.90 -7.44 -13.07
C MET A 1 -29.80 -6.76 -12.28
N ALA A 2 -30.11 -6.26 -11.09
CA ALA A 2 -29.16 -5.57 -10.23
C ALA A 2 -28.95 -6.37 -8.94
N TYR A 3 -27.74 -6.32 -8.40
CA TYR A 3 -27.40 -6.97 -7.14
C TYR A 3 -26.90 -5.94 -6.13
N ALA A 4 -26.93 -6.30 -4.85
CA ALA A 4 -26.52 -5.40 -3.79
C ALA A 4 -25.61 -6.07 -2.77
N LYS A 5 -24.75 -5.26 -2.17
CA LYS A 5 -23.94 -5.65 -1.01
C LYS A 5 -23.82 -4.52 -0.01
N VAL A 6 -23.29 -4.83 1.16
CA VAL A 6 -22.76 -3.83 2.10
C VAL A 6 -21.26 -3.60 1.81
N ILE A 7 -20.74 -2.43 2.16
CA ILE A 7 -19.28 -2.24 2.23
C ILE A 7 -18.68 -3.30 3.15
N GLN A 8 -17.52 -3.84 2.76
CA GLN A 8 -16.80 -4.89 3.47
C GLN A 8 -15.33 -4.54 3.58
N ASN A 9 -14.66 -5.10 4.57
CA ASN A 9 -13.19 -5.19 4.57
C ASN A 9 -12.70 -6.28 3.60
N PHE A 10 -11.41 -6.26 3.28
CA PHE A 10 -10.79 -7.22 2.35
C PHE A 10 -10.86 -8.68 2.82
N ASP A 11 -10.75 -8.94 4.14
CA ASP A 11 -10.82 -10.30 4.70
C ASP A 11 -12.26 -10.78 4.97
N GLU A 12 -13.26 -9.94 4.72
CA GLU A 12 -14.65 -10.29 4.97
C GLU A 12 -15.26 -11.01 3.76
N GLY A 13 -16.11 -12.00 4.02
CA GLY A 13 -16.94 -12.62 2.99
C GLY A 13 -17.89 -11.61 2.35
N TYR A 14 -18.35 -11.90 1.13
CA TYR A 14 -19.27 -11.03 0.40
C TYR A 14 -20.58 -10.81 1.17
N PRO A 15 -20.89 -9.59 1.67
CA PRO A 15 -22.08 -9.33 2.47
C PRO A 15 -23.26 -9.05 1.54
N ASP A 16 -23.85 -10.13 0.99
CA ASP A 16 -24.98 -10.01 0.08
C ASP A 16 -26.16 -9.26 0.72
N ALA A 17 -26.70 -8.32 -0.04
CA ALA A 17 -27.90 -7.56 0.31
C ALA A 17 -28.92 -7.59 -0.84
N THR A 18 -28.75 -8.48 -1.82
CA THR A 18 -29.59 -8.51 -3.02
C THR A 18 -31.05 -8.79 -2.69
N GLY A 19 -31.30 -9.73 -1.75
CA GLY A 19 -32.66 -10.05 -1.30
C GLY A 19 -33.37 -8.93 -0.52
N THR A 20 -32.62 -8.07 0.16
CA THR A 20 -33.16 -6.97 0.99
C THR A 20 -33.08 -5.60 0.33
N MET A 21 -32.45 -5.51 -0.85
CA MET A 21 -32.13 -4.28 -1.56
C MET A 21 -33.32 -3.32 -1.65
N ARG A 22 -34.49 -3.80 -2.09
CA ARG A 22 -35.69 -2.95 -2.27
C ARG A 22 -36.18 -2.33 -0.97
N THR A 23 -36.12 -3.08 0.13
CA THR A 23 -36.53 -2.61 1.46
C THR A 23 -35.53 -1.59 2.04
N TRP A 24 -34.26 -1.68 1.65
CA TRP A 24 -33.19 -0.82 2.15
C TRP A 24 -33.07 0.51 1.41
N LEU A 25 -33.59 0.59 0.18
CA LEU A 25 -33.68 1.82 -0.61
C LEU A 25 -34.73 2.76 -0.02
N THR A 26 -34.27 3.66 0.82
CA THR A 26 -35.09 4.68 1.50
C THR A 26 -34.57 6.08 1.14
N PRO A 27 -35.44 7.09 0.99
CA PRO A 27 -35.01 8.45 0.67
C PRO A 27 -33.99 8.99 1.69
N GLY A 28 -32.97 9.70 1.20
CA GLY A 28 -31.92 10.30 2.03
C GLY A 28 -30.82 9.35 2.50
N ARG A 29 -30.89 8.05 2.18
CA ARG A 29 -29.85 7.09 2.54
C ARG A 29 -28.63 7.19 1.61
N PHE A 30 -27.44 7.23 2.22
CA PHE A 30 -26.18 7.19 1.49
C PHE A 30 -25.87 5.77 0.98
N LEU A 31 -25.51 5.69 -0.30
CA LEU A 31 -25.13 4.45 -0.99
C LEU A 31 -24.27 4.78 -2.22
N TYR A 32 -23.59 3.77 -2.74
CA TYR A 32 -22.88 3.85 -4.02
C TYR A 32 -23.63 3.01 -5.04
N VAL A 33 -23.67 3.47 -6.29
CA VAL A 33 -24.24 2.69 -7.40
C VAL A 33 -23.25 2.68 -8.56
N TYR A 34 -22.96 1.48 -9.07
CA TYR A 34 -22.25 1.28 -10.31
C TYR A 34 -23.24 0.85 -11.39
N GLY A 35 -23.17 1.46 -12.57
CA GLY A 35 -24.20 1.29 -13.60
C GLY A 35 -23.90 2.04 -14.89
N VAL A 36 -24.89 2.03 -15.79
CA VAL A 36 -24.80 2.68 -17.09
C VAL A 36 -25.45 4.05 -17.01
N PHE A 37 -24.69 5.08 -17.39
CA PHE A 37 -25.18 6.44 -17.57
C PHE A 37 -25.54 6.68 -19.03
N TYR A 38 -26.75 7.21 -19.27
CA TYR A 38 -27.22 7.58 -20.61
C TYR A 38 -27.22 9.10 -20.73
N PRO A 39 -26.30 9.69 -21.54
CA PRO A 39 -26.06 11.15 -21.56
C PRO A 39 -27.29 12.02 -21.82
N ASP A 40 -28.21 11.54 -22.65
CA ASP A 40 -29.38 12.31 -23.09
C ASP A 40 -30.60 12.12 -22.18
N THR A 41 -30.43 11.46 -21.02
CA THR A 41 -31.53 11.18 -20.10
C THR A 41 -31.12 11.42 -18.65
N ALA A 42 -32.10 11.67 -17.78
CA ALA A 42 -31.88 11.66 -16.34
C ALA A 42 -31.84 10.22 -15.75
N ILE A 43 -31.88 9.18 -16.59
CA ILE A 43 -31.97 7.79 -16.17
C ILE A 43 -30.57 7.22 -15.97
N PHE A 44 -30.35 6.63 -14.80
CA PHE A 44 -29.17 5.84 -14.48
C PHE A 44 -29.56 4.38 -14.24
N ASP A 45 -29.03 3.47 -15.06
CA ASP A 45 -29.31 2.04 -14.96
C ASP A 45 -28.30 1.38 -14.02
N GLY A 46 -28.65 1.35 -12.74
CA GLY A 46 -27.85 0.75 -11.67
C GLY A 46 -27.73 -0.77 -11.83
N LYS A 47 -26.49 -1.27 -11.94
CA LYS A 47 -26.17 -2.70 -12.02
C LYS A 47 -25.74 -3.28 -10.68
N GLN A 48 -25.06 -2.49 -9.85
CA GLN A 48 -24.62 -2.87 -8.52
C GLN A 48 -24.88 -1.73 -7.54
N VAL A 49 -25.47 -2.07 -6.39
CA VAL A 49 -25.67 -1.15 -5.26
C VAL A 49 -24.77 -1.57 -4.10
N VAL A 50 -24.03 -0.62 -3.53
CA VAL A 50 -23.22 -0.84 -2.33
C VAL A 50 -23.74 0.06 -1.21
N PHE A 51 -24.34 -0.55 -0.19
CA PHE A 51 -24.83 0.15 0.98
C PHE A 51 -23.69 0.43 1.96
N ALA A 52 -23.66 1.63 2.53
CA ALA A 52 -22.65 2.01 3.51
C ALA A 52 -22.80 1.31 4.87
N GLY A 53 -23.98 0.76 5.17
CA GLY A 53 -24.29 -0.04 6.34
C GLY A 53 -25.66 -0.68 6.23
N LYS A 54 -26.12 -1.40 7.26
CA LYS A 54 -27.40 -2.12 7.22
C LYS A 54 -28.60 -1.18 7.46
N LYS A 55 -28.39 -0.06 8.16
CA LYS A 55 -29.41 0.96 8.46
C LYS A 55 -29.14 2.31 7.75
N PRO A 56 -30.13 3.22 7.62
CA PRO A 56 -29.99 4.48 6.86
C PRO A 56 -28.92 5.48 7.34
N ALA A 57 -28.57 5.46 8.63
CA ALA A 57 -27.54 6.30 9.24
C ALA A 57 -26.42 5.47 9.89
N GLU A 58 -26.22 4.24 9.40
CA GLU A 58 -25.13 3.38 9.83
C GLU A 58 -24.08 3.32 8.72
N TYR A 59 -22.83 3.59 9.08
CA TYR A 59 -21.68 3.53 8.19
C TYR A 59 -20.67 2.54 8.75
N VAL A 60 -20.42 1.44 8.04
CA VAL A 60 -19.50 0.41 8.54
C VAL A 60 -18.08 0.95 8.72
N PHE A 61 -17.66 1.90 7.87
CA PHE A 61 -16.35 2.52 7.91
C PHE A 61 -16.16 3.54 9.04
N GLU A 62 -17.22 3.89 9.77
CA GLU A 62 -17.13 4.72 10.99
C GLU A 62 -16.96 3.86 12.25
N LYS A 63 -17.07 2.53 12.15
CA LYS A 63 -16.77 1.64 13.26
C LYS A 63 -15.30 1.78 13.61
N GLN A 64 -15.01 1.92 14.92
CA GLN A 64 -13.69 2.21 15.45
C GLN A 64 -12.59 1.29 14.91
N ASP A 65 -12.90 0.00 14.75
CA ASP A 65 -11.97 -1.04 14.33
C ASP A 65 -11.95 -1.27 12.81
N TRP A 66 -12.79 -0.58 12.02
CA TRP A 66 -12.95 -0.87 10.60
C TRP A 66 -11.66 -0.60 9.82
N TRP A 67 -11.08 0.59 10.00
CA TRP A 67 -9.82 0.96 9.33
C TRP A 67 -8.63 0.15 9.84
N ILE A 68 -8.62 -0.23 11.11
CA ILE A 68 -7.57 -1.08 11.68
C ILE A 68 -7.58 -2.45 10.99
N LYS A 69 -8.77 -3.07 10.83
CA LYS A 69 -8.92 -4.34 10.11
C LYS A 69 -8.54 -4.22 8.63
N GLN A 70 -8.95 -3.15 7.97
CA GLN A 70 -8.64 -2.92 6.56
C GLN A 70 -7.13 -2.78 6.32
N VAL A 71 -6.45 -1.97 7.14
CA VAL A 71 -4.99 -1.78 7.08
C VAL A 71 -4.25 -3.07 7.41
N ASN A 72 -4.73 -3.82 8.40
CA ASN A 72 -4.14 -5.11 8.76
C ASN A 72 -4.21 -6.12 7.60
N SER A 73 -5.38 -6.26 6.95
CA SER A 73 -5.55 -7.14 5.79
C SER A 73 -4.64 -6.73 4.63
N LEU A 74 -4.64 -5.43 4.30
CA LEU A 74 -3.83 -4.89 3.21
C LEU A 74 -2.32 -5.07 3.48
N GLY A 75 -1.88 -4.78 4.70
CA GLY A 75 -0.49 -4.96 5.11
C GLY A 75 -0.04 -6.42 4.99
N LYS A 76 -0.87 -7.36 5.47
CA LYS A 76 -0.59 -8.81 5.37
C LYS A 76 -0.54 -9.29 3.93
N PHE A 77 -1.42 -8.78 3.07
CA PHE A 77 -1.35 -9.02 1.64
C PHE A 77 0.00 -8.58 1.06
N PHE A 78 0.45 -7.35 1.35
CA PHE A 78 1.74 -6.87 0.83
C PHE A 78 2.94 -7.63 1.37
N ILE A 79 2.97 -7.97 2.66
CA ILE A 79 4.03 -8.81 3.22
C ILE A 79 4.08 -10.14 2.48
N LYS A 80 2.93 -10.82 2.35
CA LYS A 80 2.85 -12.12 1.68
C LYS A 80 3.23 -12.03 0.20
N ALA A 81 2.73 -11.03 -0.51
CA ALA A 81 3.03 -10.83 -1.93
C ALA A 81 4.53 -10.57 -2.15
N GLN A 82 5.16 -9.75 -1.30
CA GLN A 82 6.55 -9.34 -1.46
C GLN A 82 7.57 -10.34 -0.92
N PHE A 83 7.26 -11.02 0.18
CA PHE A 83 8.22 -11.82 0.93
C PHE A 83 7.79 -13.29 1.11
N GLY A 84 6.52 -13.61 0.89
CA GLY A 84 5.96 -14.93 1.15
C GLY A 84 5.78 -15.19 2.65
N ASP A 85 5.91 -16.46 3.05
CA ASP A 85 5.79 -16.90 4.45
C ASP A 85 7.15 -17.01 5.16
N GLY A 86 8.24 -16.63 4.48
CA GLY A 86 9.62 -16.68 5.00
C GLY A 86 10.07 -15.38 5.65
N GLU A 87 11.38 -15.26 5.86
CA GLU A 87 11.97 -14.02 6.36
C GLU A 87 11.75 -12.86 5.37
N ILE A 88 11.45 -11.68 5.91
CA ILE A 88 11.40 -10.46 5.13
C ILE A 88 12.81 -10.15 4.60
N ASP A 89 12.97 -10.21 3.28
CA ASP A 89 14.21 -9.85 2.57
C ASP A 89 13.87 -8.95 1.37
N TYR A 90 14.25 -7.67 1.46
CA TYR A 90 14.03 -6.67 0.42
C TYR A 90 14.86 -6.90 -0.86
N ARG A 91 15.82 -7.81 -0.88
CA ARG A 91 16.45 -8.27 -2.13
C ARG A 91 15.43 -9.01 -3.02
N HIS A 92 14.40 -9.59 -2.41
CA HIS A 92 13.30 -10.27 -3.10
C HIS A 92 12.08 -9.35 -3.38
N TYR A 93 12.14 -8.09 -2.95
CA TYR A 93 11.10 -7.09 -3.24
C TYR A 93 10.97 -6.82 -4.74
N ARG A 94 9.74 -6.56 -5.21
CA ARG A 94 9.45 -6.07 -6.56
C ARG A 94 8.62 -4.79 -6.51
N THR A 95 8.98 -3.81 -7.32
CA THR A 95 8.18 -2.58 -7.49
C THR A 95 6.85 -2.94 -8.16
N ASP A 96 6.90 -3.78 -9.18
CA ASP A 96 5.74 -4.24 -9.93
C ASP A 96 5.23 -5.58 -9.39
N LEU A 97 3.93 -5.62 -9.08
CA LEU A 97 3.18 -6.84 -8.75
C LEU A 97 2.06 -7.03 -9.76
N SER A 98 1.76 -8.29 -10.11
CA SER A 98 0.57 -8.60 -10.90
C SER A 98 -0.71 -8.30 -10.11
N MET A 99 -1.87 -8.37 -10.79
CA MET A 99 -3.18 -8.28 -10.10
C MET A 99 -3.38 -9.37 -9.04
N SER A 100 -2.74 -10.54 -9.20
CA SER A 100 -2.77 -11.62 -8.20
C SER A 100 -1.73 -11.46 -7.09
N GLY A 101 -0.91 -10.40 -7.13
CA GLY A 101 0.21 -10.20 -6.21
C GLY A 101 1.45 -11.00 -6.58
N GLU A 102 1.52 -11.56 -7.79
CA GLU A 102 2.69 -12.30 -8.26
C GLU A 102 3.84 -11.35 -8.60
N ARG A 103 5.04 -11.77 -8.21
CA ARG A 103 6.30 -11.08 -8.46
C ARG A 103 6.91 -11.56 -9.76
N SER A 104 7.47 -10.64 -10.56
CA SER A 104 8.33 -11.06 -11.66
C SER A 104 9.57 -11.78 -11.13
N THR A 105 9.87 -12.95 -11.69
CA THR A 105 11.06 -13.76 -11.36
C THR A 105 12.26 -13.42 -12.24
N VAL A 106 12.05 -12.69 -13.34
CA VAL A 106 13.08 -12.34 -14.33
C VAL A 106 13.16 -10.83 -14.43
N ASN A 107 14.38 -10.28 -14.42
CA ASN A 107 14.70 -8.87 -14.67
C ASN A 107 13.72 -7.87 -14.03
N PHE A 108 14.04 -7.39 -12.84
CA PHE A 108 13.13 -6.50 -12.10
C PHE A 108 13.81 -5.23 -11.65
N ARG A 109 13.00 -4.20 -11.46
CA ARG A 109 13.41 -2.90 -10.98
C ARG A 109 12.94 -2.70 -9.54
N GLN A 110 13.80 -2.10 -8.74
CA GLN A 110 13.49 -1.68 -7.38
C GLN A 110 13.65 -0.18 -7.27
N GLU A 111 12.54 0.51 -7.02
CA GLU A 111 12.49 1.97 -6.97
C GLU A 111 12.49 2.47 -5.53
N THR A 112 13.38 3.41 -5.23
CA THR A 112 13.58 3.96 -3.89
C THR A 112 12.32 4.63 -3.35
N ASP A 113 11.60 5.38 -4.18
CA ASP A 113 10.37 6.07 -3.79
C ASP A 113 9.26 5.06 -3.47
N THR A 114 9.09 4.01 -4.26
CA THR A 114 8.09 2.97 -3.99
C THR A 114 8.41 2.18 -2.72
N ILE A 115 9.67 1.80 -2.51
CA ILE A 115 10.09 1.14 -1.25
C ILE A 115 9.86 2.07 -0.06
N SER A 116 10.19 3.37 -0.17
CA SER A 116 9.99 4.33 0.93
C SER A 116 8.51 4.50 1.29
N ARG A 117 7.59 4.49 0.30
CA ARG A 117 6.13 4.51 0.54
C ARG A 117 5.66 3.23 1.20
N LEU A 118 6.23 2.08 0.83
CA LEU A 118 5.92 0.81 1.47
C LEU A 118 6.38 0.77 2.93
N VAL A 119 7.60 1.26 3.21
CA VAL A 119 8.12 1.42 4.58
C VAL A 119 7.21 2.32 5.42
N TYR A 120 6.82 3.48 4.89
CA TYR A 120 5.87 4.37 5.57
C TYR A 120 4.52 3.67 5.83
N GLY A 121 4.02 2.93 4.85
CA GLY A 121 2.79 2.14 4.98
C GLY A 121 2.87 1.11 6.11
N PHE A 122 3.97 0.35 6.18
CA PHE A 122 4.16 -0.64 7.25
C PHE A 122 4.37 0.01 8.62
N ALA A 123 5.15 1.09 8.72
CA ALA A 123 5.30 1.81 9.99
C ALA A 123 3.95 2.34 10.50
N THR A 124 3.13 2.89 9.60
CA THR A 124 1.77 3.36 9.95
C THR A 124 0.85 2.20 10.33
N ALA A 125 0.94 1.07 9.62
CA ALA A 125 0.18 -0.14 9.96
C ALA A 125 0.54 -0.62 11.37
N PHE A 126 1.83 -0.70 11.73
CA PHE A 126 2.28 -1.03 13.08
C PHE A 126 1.71 -0.07 14.13
N MET A 127 1.75 1.25 13.89
CA MET A 127 1.17 2.23 14.82
C MET A 127 -0.34 2.05 15.03
N MET A 128 -1.07 1.57 14.01
CA MET A 128 -2.51 1.36 14.07
C MET A 128 -2.90 0.00 14.66
N THR A 129 -2.12 -1.05 14.39
CA THR A 129 -2.48 -2.45 14.71
C THR A 129 -1.69 -3.04 15.86
N GLY A 130 -0.48 -2.54 16.12
CA GLY A 130 0.50 -3.13 17.04
C GLY A 130 1.10 -4.45 16.55
N ASP A 131 0.97 -4.79 15.26
CA ASP A 131 1.49 -6.05 14.70
C ASP A 131 2.97 -5.92 14.32
N ASP A 132 3.84 -6.60 15.07
CA ASP A 132 5.30 -6.53 14.93
C ASP A 132 5.81 -6.94 13.54
N GLN A 133 5.05 -7.74 12.77
CA GLN A 133 5.45 -8.08 11.40
C GLN A 133 5.55 -6.82 10.52
N PHE A 134 4.71 -5.81 10.78
CA PHE A 134 4.79 -4.54 10.07
C PHE A 134 5.98 -3.70 10.53
N LEU A 135 6.34 -3.75 11.81
CA LEU A 135 7.53 -3.09 12.32
C LEU A 135 8.79 -3.69 11.68
N GLU A 136 8.92 -5.01 11.70
CA GLU A 136 10.04 -5.72 11.08
C GLU A 136 10.16 -5.37 9.59
N ALA A 137 9.04 -5.34 8.87
CA ALA A 137 9.01 -4.95 7.47
C ALA A 137 9.53 -3.53 7.25
N ALA A 138 9.08 -2.57 8.07
CA ALA A 138 9.50 -1.18 7.97
C ALA A 138 10.99 -0.98 8.30
N GLU A 139 11.49 -1.66 9.33
CA GLU A 139 12.91 -1.59 9.74
C GLU A 139 13.81 -2.17 8.66
N LYS A 140 13.54 -3.40 8.21
CA LYS A 140 14.33 -4.05 7.16
C LYS A 140 14.28 -3.30 5.83
N GLY A 141 13.15 -2.69 5.50
CA GLY A 141 13.04 -1.84 4.31
C GLY A 141 13.88 -0.56 4.42
N THR A 142 13.92 0.04 5.62
CA THR A 142 14.75 1.21 5.90
C THR A 142 16.24 0.87 5.82
N GLU A 143 16.66 -0.24 6.41
CA GLU A 143 18.03 -0.76 6.32
C GLU A 143 18.40 -1.05 4.87
N TYR A 144 17.52 -1.71 4.12
CA TYR A 144 17.74 -2.00 2.71
C TYR A 144 18.00 -0.72 1.90
N LEU A 145 17.17 0.30 2.07
CA LEU A 145 17.35 1.60 1.42
C LEU A 145 18.71 2.23 1.79
N ARG A 146 19.07 2.23 3.08
CA ARG A 146 20.33 2.81 3.58
C ARG A 146 21.59 2.08 3.10
N GLU A 147 21.50 0.78 2.88
CA GLU A 147 22.62 -0.05 2.44
C GLU A 147 22.76 -0.10 0.92
N HIS A 148 21.64 -0.16 0.20
CA HIS A 148 21.64 -0.46 -1.24
C HIS A 148 21.42 0.77 -2.11
N MET A 149 20.59 1.73 -1.66
CA MET A 149 20.20 2.91 -2.43
C MET A 149 21.04 4.15 -2.08
N ARG A 150 21.64 4.21 -0.90
CA ARG A 150 22.52 5.31 -0.50
C ARG A 150 23.95 5.11 -1.02
N PHE A 151 24.56 6.19 -1.49
CA PHE A 151 25.98 6.27 -1.81
C PHE A 151 26.61 7.42 -1.04
N VAL A 152 27.72 7.18 -0.36
CA VAL A 152 28.43 8.17 0.45
C VAL A 152 29.76 8.48 -0.24
N ASP A 153 29.91 9.71 -0.68
CA ASP A 153 31.18 10.26 -1.15
C ASP A 153 31.89 10.89 0.06
N LYS A 154 32.95 10.22 0.53
CA LYS A 154 33.69 10.66 1.72
C LYS A 154 34.65 11.80 1.43
N ASP A 155 35.06 11.95 0.18
CA ASP A 155 36.03 12.96 -0.22
C ASP A 155 35.34 14.32 -0.34
N GLU A 156 34.09 14.32 -0.82
CA GLU A 156 33.27 15.52 -0.98
C GLU A 156 32.27 15.77 0.18
N ASP A 157 32.20 14.86 1.17
CA ASP A 157 31.21 14.87 2.27
C ASP A 157 29.74 14.97 1.80
N ILE A 158 29.42 14.27 0.70
CA ILE A 158 28.09 14.29 0.08
C ILE A 158 27.47 12.89 0.10
N ILE A 159 26.15 12.84 0.34
CA ILE A 159 25.35 11.64 0.23
C ILE A 159 24.43 11.74 -0.99
N TYR A 160 24.51 10.73 -1.85
CA TYR A 160 23.62 10.55 -3.00
C TYR A 160 22.65 9.40 -2.73
N TRP A 161 21.46 9.49 -3.33
CA TRP A 161 20.47 8.42 -3.32
C TRP A 161 20.17 7.99 -4.75
N TYR A 162 20.31 6.69 -5.02
CA TYR A 162 19.89 6.11 -6.28
C TYR A 162 18.36 6.13 -6.36
N HIS A 163 17.83 6.45 -7.53
CA HIS A 163 16.40 6.38 -7.77
C HIS A 163 15.92 4.93 -7.91
N ALA A 164 16.72 4.08 -8.56
CA ALA A 164 16.38 2.68 -8.72
C ALA A 164 17.60 1.77 -8.92
N ILE A 165 17.39 0.47 -8.68
CA ILE A 165 18.29 -0.61 -9.04
C ILE A 165 17.57 -1.54 -10.01
N ASP A 166 18.18 -1.80 -11.17
CA ASP A 166 17.75 -2.81 -12.12
C ASP A 166 18.54 -4.10 -11.85
N VAL A 167 17.84 -5.19 -11.53
CA VAL A 167 18.44 -6.50 -11.22
C VAL A 167 18.24 -7.42 -12.42
N GLN A 168 19.33 -7.84 -13.05
CA GLN A 168 19.33 -8.79 -14.18
C GLN A 168 20.14 -10.03 -13.81
N GLY A 169 19.46 -11.10 -13.41
CA GLY A 169 20.12 -12.31 -12.89
C GLY A 169 20.97 -12.01 -11.65
N LYS A 170 22.28 -12.27 -11.69
CA LYS A 170 23.24 -11.93 -10.62
C LYS A 170 23.88 -10.54 -10.75
N LYS A 171 23.60 -9.80 -11.83
CA LYS A 171 24.18 -8.48 -12.06
C LYS A 171 23.19 -7.39 -11.67
N ASN A 172 23.63 -6.48 -10.81
CA ASN A 172 22.85 -5.31 -10.40
C ASN A 172 23.40 -4.09 -11.16
N LYS A 173 22.52 -3.37 -11.85
CA LYS A 173 22.85 -2.08 -12.48
C LYS A 173 22.09 -0.99 -11.73
N LYS A 174 22.83 -0.09 -11.07
CA LYS A 174 22.23 1.06 -10.37
C LYS A 174 21.98 2.19 -11.37
N SER A 175 20.83 2.85 -11.26
CA SER A 175 20.43 3.95 -12.14
C SER A 175 20.27 5.25 -11.35
N LEU A 176 20.99 6.29 -11.78
CA LEU A 176 20.82 7.67 -11.33
C LEU A 176 19.89 8.37 -12.32
N ARG A 177 18.78 8.96 -11.85
CA ARG A 177 18.04 9.95 -12.65
C ARG A 177 18.51 11.34 -12.24
N PRO A 178 18.86 12.22 -13.19
CA PRO A 178 19.40 13.55 -12.88
C PRO A 178 18.38 14.54 -12.28
N ASN A 179 17.08 14.21 -12.23
CA ASN A 179 16.01 15.16 -11.90
C ASN A 179 15.19 14.84 -10.63
N LEU A 180 15.61 13.90 -9.78
CA LEU A 180 15.01 13.76 -8.44
C LEU A 180 16.06 14.21 -7.42
N ALA A 181 15.71 15.19 -6.61
CA ALA A 181 16.60 15.98 -5.76
C ALA A 181 17.80 15.18 -5.21
N MET A 182 19.00 15.67 -5.50
CA MET A 182 20.13 15.45 -4.60
C MET A 182 19.70 15.97 -3.24
N ILE A 183 19.24 15.10 -2.35
CA ILE A 183 19.13 15.44 -0.93
C ILE A 183 20.56 15.38 -0.39
N THR A 184 21.35 16.40 -0.69
CA THR A 184 22.61 16.65 0.00
C THR A 184 22.25 17.02 1.43
N THR A 185 22.25 16.05 2.33
CA THR A 185 22.19 16.37 3.76
C THR A 185 23.63 16.54 4.21
N PRO A 186 24.11 17.76 4.50
CA PRO A 186 25.45 17.93 5.03
C PRO A 186 25.56 17.13 6.33
N PHE A 187 26.71 16.48 6.53
CA PHE A 187 26.98 15.69 7.71
C PHE A 187 26.94 16.64 8.93
N LEU A 188 25.89 16.56 9.74
CA LEU A 188 25.95 17.19 11.06
C LEU A 188 26.92 16.35 11.90
N PRO A 189 28.07 16.90 12.34
CA PRO A 189 29.03 16.14 13.12
C PRO A 189 28.33 15.65 14.39
N THR A 190 28.32 14.34 14.58
CA THR A 190 27.95 13.76 15.86
C THR A 190 29.01 14.18 16.86
N ASN A 191 28.66 15.12 17.72
CA ASN A 191 29.53 15.57 18.79
C ASN A 191 29.70 14.39 19.77
N LYS A 192 30.72 13.57 19.57
CA LYS A 192 31.24 12.70 20.63
C LYS A 192 31.99 13.61 21.60
N SER A 193 31.25 14.32 22.45
CA SER A 193 31.78 14.86 23.69
C SER A 193 31.52 13.84 24.79
N THR A 194 32.58 13.14 25.16
CA THR A 194 32.92 12.74 26.53
C THR A 194 31.93 13.17 27.61
N LEU A 195 31.27 12.19 28.21
CA LEU A 195 31.25 11.92 29.66
C LEU A 195 31.11 10.41 29.86
#